data_AF-A0AAP3EN53-F1
#
_entry.id   AF-A0AAP3EN53-F1
#
_cell.length_a   1.000
_cell.length_b   1.000
_cell.length_c   1.000
_cell.angle_alpha   90.00
_cell.angle_beta   90.00
_cell.angle_gamma   90.00
#
_symmetry.space_group_name_H-M   'P 1'
#
loop_
_entity.id
_entity.type
_entity.pdbx_description
1 polymer ?
#
loop_
_entity_poly.entity_id
_entity_poly.type
_entity_poly.pdbx_seq_one_letter_code
_entity_poly.pdbx_strand_id
1 'polypeptide(L)'
;VLSGSQTTSGDNVFNTVERKTVGTKLKVTPQVNEGDAVLLEIEQEVSSVDSSSNSTLGPTFNTRTIQNAVLVKTGETVVLGGLLDDFSKEQVSK
;
A
#
# COMPACT_ATOMS: atom_id res chain seq x y z
N VAL A 1 -11.86 -0.78 -8.22
CA VAL A 1 -12.28 -1.91 -7.35
C VAL A 1 -13.39 -1.42 -6.44
N LEU A 2 -14.52 -2.15 -6.35
CA LEU A 2 -15.74 -1.79 -5.61
C LEU A 2 -15.69 -2.41 -4.20
N SER A 3 -15.72 -1.61 -3.14
CA SER A 3 -15.95 -2.08 -1.76
C SER A 3 -17.33 -1.61 -1.30
N GLY A 4 -18.15 -2.50 -0.72
CA GLY A 4 -19.56 -2.25 -0.43
C GLY A 4 -19.86 -2.23 1.08
N SER A 5 -20.55 -1.20 1.57
CA SER A 5 -21.14 -1.20 2.92
C SER A 5 -22.66 -1.41 2.83
N GLN A 6 -23.21 -2.27 3.69
CA GLN A 6 -24.64 -2.62 3.72
C GLN A 6 -25.32 -1.93 4.91
N THR A 7 -26.29 -1.05 4.64
CA THR A 7 -27.17 -0.46 5.65
C THR A 7 -28.59 -0.96 5.43
N THR A 8 -29.18 -1.60 6.45
CA THR A 8 -30.58 -2.07 6.40
C THR A 8 -31.49 -1.08 7.12
N SER A 9 -32.44 -0.49 6.39
CA SER A 9 -33.53 0.31 6.95
C SER A 9 -34.87 -0.25 6.44
N GLY A 10 -35.53 -1.06 7.28
CA GLY A 10 -36.71 -1.85 6.87
C GLY A 10 -36.34 -2.97 5.88
N ASP A 11 -37.23 -3.26 4.91
CA ASP A 11 -37.02 -4.27 3.84
C ASP A 11 -36.11 -3.79 2.70
N ASN A 12 -35.58 -2.56 2.77
CA ASN A 12 -34.72 -2.00 1.74
C ASN A 12 -33.24 -2.14 2.14
N VAL A 13 -32.49 -2.88 1.33
CA VAL A 13 -31.03 -3.04 1.44
C VAL A 13 -30.35 -1.98 0.59
N PHE A 14 -29.56 -1.09 1.21
CA PHE A 14 -28.74 -0.11 0.51
C PHE A 14 -27.29 -0.56 0.46
N ASN A 15 -26.75 -0.68 -0.77
CA ASN A 15 -25.34 -0.95 -1.01
C ASN A 15 -24.63 0.33 -1.44
N THR A 16 -23.76 0.87 -0.57
CA THR A 16 -22.89 2.00 -0.93
C THR A 16 -21.57 1.46 -1.44
N VAL A 17 -21.20 1.80 -2.68
CA VAL A 17 -19.95 1.34 -3.31
C VAL A 17 -18.93 2.47 -3.40
N GLU A 18 -17.73 2.26 -2.85
CA GLU A 18 -16.60 3.17 -3.02
C GLU A 18 -15.58 2.58 -4.00
N ARG A 19 -15.00 3.44 -4.85
CA ARG A 19 -13.92 3.04 -5.76
C ARG A 19 -12.58 3.48 -5.21
N LYS A 20 -11.72 2.50 -4.92
CA LYS A 20 -10.33 2.75 -4.54
C LYS A 20 -9.37 2.53 -5.73
N THR A 21 -8.33 3.34 -5.81
CA THR A 21 -7.22 3.15 -6.77
C THR A 21 -6.21 2.19 -6.19
N VAL A 22 -5.91 1.13 -6.94
CA VAL A 22 -4.91 0.11 -6.59
C VAL A 22 -3.85 0.04 -7.69
N GLY A 23 -2.60 -0.14 -7.31
CA GLY A 23 -1.45 -0.21 -8.21
C GLY A 23 -0.20 0.39 -7.58
N THR A 24 0.81 0.64 -8.41
CA THR A 24 2.02 1.34 -7.98
C THR A 24 1.79 2.85 -8.00
N LYS A 25 1.96 3.50 -6.86
CA LYS A 25 1.94 4.96 -6.70
C LYS A 25 3.29 5.39 -6.14
N LEU A 26 3.82 6.46 -6.71
CA LEU A 26 5.05 7.09 -6.24
C LEU A 26 4.82 8.60 -6.23
N LYS A 27 4.97 9.21 -5.06
CA LYS A 27 4.93 10.65 -4.85
C LYS A 27 6.25 11.05 -4.23
N VAL A 28 6.91 12.03 -4.86
CA VAL A 28 8.24 12.50 -4.45
C VAL A 28 8.20 14.01 -4.35
N THR A 29 8.62 14.55 -3.22
CA THR A 29 8.84 15.98 -3.01
C THR A 29 10.34 16.21 -2.84
N PRO A 30 11.04 16.70 -3.87
CA PRO A 30 12.45 17.04 -3.77
C PRO A 30 12.66 18.44 -3.20
N GLN A 31 13.62 18.58 -2.31
CA GLN A 31 14.19 19.85 -1.86
C GLN A 31 15.68 19.88 -2.20
N VAL A 32 16.04 20.79 -3.10
CA VAL A 32 17.43 21.03 -3.51
C VAL A 32 18.01 22.12 -2.60
N ASN A 33 19.07 21.77 -1.86
CA ASN A 33 19.83 22.73 -1.04
C ASN A 33 21.13 23.11 -1.76
N GLU A 34 21.80 24.18 -1.34
CA GLU A 34 23.13 24.51 -1.87
C GLU A 34 24.14 23.39 -1.50
N GLY A 35 24.66 22.70 -2.50
CA GLY A 35 25.55 21.54 -2.37
C GLY A 35 25.18 20.41 -3.35
N ASP A 36 25.88 19.27 -3.25
CA ASP A 36 25.66 18.09 -4.10
C ASP A 36 24.54 17.15 -3.57
N ALA A 37 23.72 17.59 -2.62
CA ALA A 37 22.75 16.75 -1.93
C ALA A 37 21.31 17.25 -2.10
N VAL A 38 20.39 16.31 -2.31
CA VAL A 38 18.95 16.54 -2.45
C VAL A 38 18.23 15.82 -1.33
N LEU A 39 17.38 16.54 -0.60
CA LEU A 39 16.44 15.93 0.35
C LEU A 39 15.21 15.48 -0.44
N LEU A 40 14.85 14.21 -0.35
CA LEU A 40 13.70 13.61 -1.01
C LEU A 40 12.72 13.10 0.03
N GLU A 41 11.52 13.65 0.06
CA GLU A 41 10.39 13.03 0.74
C GLU A 41 9.70 12.09 -0.24
N ILE A 42 9.66 10.80 0.08
CA ILE A 42 9.17 9.75 -0.81
C ILE A 42 8.02 9.02 -0.14
N GLU A 43 6.86 9.07 -0.78
CA GLU A 43 5.68 8.26 -0.47
C GLU A 43 5.50 7.26 -1.62
N GLN A 44 5.78 5.99 -1.35
CA GLN A 44 5.57 4.90 -2.31
C GLN A 44 4.51 3.94 -1.77
N GLU A 45 3.52 3.63 -2.59
CA GLU A 45 2.52 2.61 -2.32
C GLU A 45 2.53 1.59 -3.47
N VAL A 46 2.58 0.30 -3.15
CA VAL A 46 2.35 -0.79 -4.09
C VAL A 46 1.14 -1.57 -3.59
N SER A 47 0.01 -1.40 -4.25
CA SER A 47 -1.23 -2.09 -3.91
C SER A 47 -1.68 -3.05 -5.01
N SER A 48 -2.23 -4.19 -4.61
CA SER A 48 -2.79 -5.20 -5.49
C SER A 48 -4.09 -5.76 -4.90
N VAL A 49 -4.98 -6.25 -5.76
CA VAL A 49 -6.24 -6.87 -5.32
C VAL A 49 -5.94 -8.31 -4.91
N ASP A 50 -6.34 -8.67 -3.70
CA ASP A 50 -6.30 -10.07 -3.28
C ASP A 50 -7.51 -10.80 -3.86
N SER A 51 -7.26 -11.71 -4.81
CA SER A 51 -8.28 -12.52 -5.44
C SER A 51 -8.73 -13.71 -4.58
N SER A 52 -7.96 -14.05 -3.53
CA SER A 52 -8.23 -15.21 -2.67
C SER A 52 -9.23 -14.92 -1.55
N SER A 53 -9.41 -13.64 -1.18
CA SER A 53 -10.28 -13.20 -0.09
C SER A 53 -11.44 -12.32 -0.57
N ASN A 54 -12.24 -12.85 -1.49
CA ASN A 54 -13.50 -12.22 -1.88
C ASN A 54 -14.55 -12.44 -0.77
N SER A 55 -14.61 -11.51 0.18
CA SER A 55 -15.65 -11.46 1.19
C SER A 55 -16.93 -10.82 0.61
N THR A 56 -18.09 -11.15 1.18
CA THR A 56 -19.40 -10.55 0.84
C THR A 56 -19.39 -9.01 0.94
N LEU A 57 -18.44 -8.45 1.69
CA LEU A 57 -18.26 -7.00 1.91
C LEU A 57 -17.33 -6.33 0.87
N GLY A 58 -16.68 -7.11 -0.01
CA GLY A 58 -15.82 -6.61 -1.07
C GLY A 58 -14.41 -7.23 -1.08
N PRO A 59 -13.56 -6.80 -2.04
CA PRO A 59 -12.22 -7.31 -2.21
C PRO A 59 -11.27 -6.79 -1.12
N THR A 60 -10.29 -7.61 -0.75
CA THR A 60 -9.18 -7.18 0.10
C THR A 60 -8.04 -6.64 -0.78
N PHE A 61 -7.20 -5.76 -0.25
CA PHE A 61 -6.04 -5.22 -0.96
C PHE A 61 -4.75 -5.54 -0.22
N ASN A 62 -3.81 -6.13 -0.93
CA ASN A 62 -2.44 -6.30 -0.46
C ASN A 62 -1.67 -5.00 -0.74
N THR A 63 -1.40 -4.21 0.30
CA THR A 63 -0.76 -2.90 0.21
C THR A 63 0.60 -2.88 0.91
N ARG A 64 1.64 -2.47 0.20
CA ARG A 64 2.96 -2.16 0.75
C ARG A 64 3.18 -0.65 0.65
N THR A 65 3.44 0.02 1.77
CA THR A 65 3.61 1.47 1.80
C THR A 65 4.93 1.82 2.48
N ILE A 66 5.68 2.73 1.87
CA ILE A 66 6.92 3.30 2.41
C ILE A 66 6.75 4.81 2.40
N GLN A 67 7.00 5.45 3.54
CA GLN A 67 7.02 6.91 3.71
C GLN A 67 8.28 7.29 4.44
N ASN A 68 9.26 7.85 3.74
CA ASN A 68 10.56 8.21 4.29
C ASN A 68 11.05 9.54 3.71
N ALA A 69 11.84 10.26 4.49
CA ALA A 69 12.64 11.39 4.02
C ALA A 69 14.11 10.97 3.99
N VAL A 70 14.76 11.09 2.83
CA VAL A 70 16.15 10.67 2.63
C VAL A 70 16.97 11.80 2.02
N LEU A 71 18.21 11.97 2.49
CA LEU A 71 19.18 12.87 1.88
C LEU A 71 20.08 12.05 0.96
N VAL A 72 20.10 12.41 -0.33
CA VAL A 72 20.78 11.65 -1.38
C VAL A 72 21.75 12.55 -2.12
N LYS A 73 22.96 12.05 -2.40
CA LYS A 73 23.92 12.78 -3.24
C LYS A 73 23.54 12.64 -4.72
N THR A 74 23.71 13.72 -5.48
CA THR A 74 23.40 13.74 -6.92
C THR A 74 24.17 12.64 -7.67
N GLY A 75 23.42 11.81 -8.42
CA GLY A 75 23.99 10.74 -9.24
C GLY A 75 24.16 9.40 -8.52
N GLU A 76 23.89 9.32 -7.22
CA GLU A 76 23.97 8.08 -6.46
C GLU A 76 22.60 7.39 -6.36
N THR A 77 22.62 6.05 -6.31
CA THR A 77 21.41 5.25 -6.05
C THR A 77 21.40 4.84 -4.59
N VAL A 78 20.29 5.06 -3.90
CA VAL A 78 20.12 4.71 -2.49
C VAL A 78 18.99 3.71 -2.29
N VAL A 79 19.10 2.89 -1.25
CA VAL A 79 18.05 1.96 -0.83
C VAL A 79 17.16 2.67 0.19
N LEU A 80 15.87 2.83 -0.16
CA LEU A 80 14.88 3.52 0.68
C LEU A 80 14.29 2.66 1.80
N GLY A 81 14.40 1.34 1.64
CA GLY A 81 13.88 0.35 2.56
C GLY A 81 13.93 -1.07 1.98
N GLY A 82 13.51 -2.03 2.78
CA GLY A 82 13.40 -3.44 2.42
C GLY A 82 12.60 -4.18 3.48
N LEU A 83 12.00 -5.31 3.10
CA LEU A 83 11.30 -6.21 4.02
C LEU A 83 11.99 -7.56 3.94
N LEU A 84 12.48 -8.07 5.07
CA LEU A 84 12.90 -9.45 5.23
C LEU A 84 11.87 -10.13 6.11
N ASP A 85 11.28 -11.20 5.61
CA ASP A 85 10.22 -11.96 6.27
C ASP A 85 10.63 -13.45 6.30
N ASP A 86 10.56 -14.06 7.48
CA ASP A 86 10.88 -15.47 7.71
C ASP A 86 9.72 -16.13 8.46
N PHE A 87 9.12 -17.15 7.84
CA PHE A 87 7.93 -17.82 8.35
C PHE A 87 8.09 -19.33 8.32
N SER A 88 8.10 -19.95 9.51
CA SER A 88 8.12 -21.40 9.71
C SER A 88 6.83 -21.86 10.40
N LYS A 89 6.18 -22.89 9.85
CA LYS A 89 4.95 -23.48 10.39
C LYS A 89 5.10 -25.00 10.46
N GLU A 90 5.14 -25.54 11.67
CA GLU A 90 5.16 -26.98 11.92
C GLU A 90 3.79 -27.45 12.41
N GLN A 91 3.25 -28.51 11.79
CA GLN A 91 1.98 -29.12 12.18
C GLN A 91 2.20 -30.62 12.39
N VAL A 92 2.17 -31.06 13.65
CA VAL A 92 2.25 -32.49 13.99
C VAL A 92 0.83 -33.03 14.15
N SER A 93 0.48 -34.02 13.33
CA SER A 93 -0.71 -34.85 13.52
C SER A 93 -0.26 -36.18 14.13
N LYS A 94 -0.82 -36.54 15.29
CA LYS A 94 -0.54 -37.80 16.00
C LYS A 94 -1.36 -38.96 15.46
#